data_AF-D9WMF4-F1
#
_entry.id   AF-D9WMF4-F1
#
_cell.length_a   1.000
_cell.length_b   1.000
_cell.length_c   1.000
_cell.angle_alpha   90.00
_cell.angle_beta   90.00
_cell.angle_gamma   90.00
#
_symmetry.space_group_name_H-M   'P 1'
#
loop_
_entity.id
_entity.type
_entity.pdbx_description
1 polymer ?
#
loop_
_entity_poly.entity_id
_entity_poly.type
_entity_poly.pdbx_seq_one_letter_code
_entity_poly.pdbx_strand_id
1 'polypeptide(L)'
;MVSTEAVADPFVHPALFYRDDEDYLAGTLPFVLDGLRAAEPVAVAVPGANLRLLRTALGRDGERVRFLDMAEAGRNPGRIIPTVLRDFADRHPGGRVRIIGEPVWAGRTAAEYGPCVQHEALINLAFTGRAVTILCPYDTGGLDTDALADAWLTHPVVIEDGR
;
A
#
# COMPACT_ATOMS: atom_id res chain seq x y z
N MET A 1 29.25 18.37 21.57
CA MET A 1 28.90 17.58 20.38
C MET A 1 27.64 16.82 20.71
N VAL A 2 26.49 17.29 20.22
CA VAL A 2 25.26 16.50 20.28
C VAL A 2 25.31 15.61 19.05
N SER A 3 25.54 14.31 19.24
CA SER A 3 25.42 13.34 18.17
C SER A 3 23.94 13.26 17.78
N THR A 4 23.62 13.76 16.59
CA THR A 4 22.32 13.52 15.98
C THR A 4 22.31 12.07 15.54
N GLU A 5 21.74 11.16 16.35
CA GLU A 5 21.26 9.90 15.80
C GLU A 5 20.25 10.26 14.71
N ALA A 6 20.49 9.81 13.48
CA ALA A 6 19.50 9.92 12.43
C ALA A 6 18.29 9.10 12.88
N VAL A 7 17.24 9.78 13.36
CA VAL A 7 15.96 9.16 13.62
C VAL A 7 15.51 8.59 12.28
N ALA A 8 15.40 7.27 12.18
CA ALA A 8 14.92 6.61 10.97
C ALA A 8 13.59 7.24 10.55
N ASP A 9 13.40 7.46 9.26
CA ASP A 9 12.17 8.08 8.75
C ASP A 9 10.96 7.26 9.25
N PRO A 10 9.99 7.88 9.95
CA PRO A 10 8.81 7.16 10.43
C PRO A 10 7.93 6.63 9.29
N PHE A 11 8.14 7.13 8.05
CA PHE A 11 7.48 6.66 6.85
C PHE A 11 8.10 5.36 6.33
N VAL A 12 7.26 4.39 5.96
CA VAL A 12 7.70 3.13 5.37
C VAL A 12 6.83 2.78 4.17
N HIS A 13 7.45 2.41 3.06
CA HIS A 13 6.79 2.06 1.80
C HIS A 13 7.24 0.67 1.32
N PRO A 14 6.80 -0.43 1.97
CA PRO A 14 7.17 -1.77 1.54
C PRO A 14 6.37 -2.22 0.30
N ALA A 15 7.07 -2.84 -0.65
CA ALA A 15 6.43 -3.71 -1.63
C ALA A 15 6.21 -5.10 -1.01
N LEU A 16 5.07 -5.73 -1.28
CA LEU A 16 4.77 -7.12 -0.92
C LEU A 16 4.59 -7.93 -2.20
N PHE A 17 5.46 -8.89 -2.43
CA PHE A 17 5.31 -9.80 -3.56
C PHE A 17 4.52 -11.03 -3.13
N TYR A 18 3.52 -11.39 -3.93
CA TYR A 18 2.66 -12.56 -3.69
C TYR A 18 2.45 -13.34 -4.99
N ARG A 19 2.07 -14.61 -4.87
CA ARG A 19 1.84 -15.52 -6.02
C ARG A 19 0.42 -16.10 -6.09
N ASP A 20 -0.33 -16.04 -5.00
CA ASP A 20 -1.70 -16.52 -4.93
C ASP A 20 -2.48 -15.82 -3.79
N ASP A 21 -3.78 -16.13 -3.68
CA ASP A 21 -4.68 -15.55 -2.67
C ASP A 21 -4.24 -15.88 -1.23
N GLU A 22 -3.62 -17.05 -1.00
CA GLU A 22 -3.15 -17.46 0.33
C GLU A 22 -1.95 -16.61 0.75
N ASP A 23 -0.96 -16.47 -0.13
CA ASP A 23 0.20 -15.61 0.10
C ASP A 23 -0.20 -14.13 0.22
N TYR A 24 -1.15 -13.66 -0.59
CA TYR A 24 -1.70 -12.31 -0.49
C TYR A 24 -2.30 -12.05 0.91
N LEU A 25 -3.16 -12.96 1.38
CA LEU A 25 -3.79 -12.85 2.70
C LEU A 25 -2.77 -12.99 3.83
N ALA A 26 -1.78 -13.88 3.68
CA ALA A 26 -0.72 -14.05 4.66
C ALA A 26 0.12 -12.77 4.85
N GLY A 27 0.38 -12.03 3.76
CA GLY A 27 1.10 -10.75 3.83
C GLY A 27 0.25 -9.55 4.26
N THR A 28 -1.04 -9.54 3.92
CA THR A 28 -1.91 -8.36 4.13
C THR A 28 -2.76 -8.41 5.41
N LEU A 29 -3.23 -9.58 5.85
CA LEU A 29 -4.07 -9.67 7.05
C LEU A 29 -3.33 -9.28 8.33
N PRO A 30 -2.10 -9.77 8.61
CA PRO A 30 -1.38 -9.33 9.79
C PRO A 30 -1.17 -7.82 9.81
N PHE A 31 -0.83 -7.23 8.67
CA PHE A 31 -0.65 -5.79 8.52
C PHE A 31 -1.88 -4.99 8.97
N VAL A 32 -3.07 -5.40 8.51
CA VAL A 32 -4.36 -4.79 8.89
C VAL A 32 -4.67 -5.03 10.36
N LEU A 33 -4.62 -6.28 10.81
CA LEU A 33 -5.01 -6.67 12.16
C LEU A 33 -4.09 -6.05 13.23
N ASP A 34 -2.79 -5.94 12.97
CA ASP A 34 -1.85 -5.27 13.86
C ASP A 34 -2.14 -3.79 13.99
N GLY A 35 -2.49 -3.11 12.89
CA GLY A 35 -2.95 -1.73 12.93
C GLY A 35 -4.20 -1.59 13.81
N LEU A 36 -5.19 -2.45 13.60
CA LEU A 36 -6.42 -2.45 14.38
C LEU A 36 -6.19 -2.73 15.88
N ARG A 37 -5.26 -3.62 16.23
CA ARG A 37 -4.87 -3.92 17.63
C ARG A 37 -4.14 -2.75 18.28
N ALA A 38 -3.29 -2.05 17.52
CA ALA A 38 -2.57 -0.87 17.97
C ALA A 38 -3.43 0.41 17.96
N ALA A 39 -4.70 0.32 17.56
CA ALA A 39 -5.60 1.45 17.33
C ALA A 39 -5.08 2.46 16.28
N GLU A 40 -4.26 1.98 15.34
CA GLU A 40 -3.81 2.72 14.17
C GLU A 40 -4.89 2.68 13.08
N PRO A 41 -5.30 3.81 12.50
CA PRO A 41 -6.27 3.83 11.40
C PRO A 41 -5.76 3.07 10.18
N VAL A 42 -6.63 2.23 9.59
CA VAL A 42 -6.29 1.38 8.43
C VAL A 42 -7.18 1.71 7.24
N ALA A 43 -6.56 1.92 6.08
CA ALA A 43 -7.24 1.94 4.78
C ALA A 43 -6.71 0.85 3.85
N VAL A 44 -7.59 0.36 2.98
CA VAL A 44 -7.28 -0.62 1.93
C VAL A 44 -7.84 -0.07 0.62
N ALA A 45 -6.94 0.26 -0.29
CA ALA A 45 -7.25 0.74 -1.64
C ALA A 45 -6.64 -0.23 -2.65
N VAL A 46 -7.41 -1.23 -3.07
CA VAL A 46 -6.95 -2.33 -3.94
C VAL A 46 -8.00 -2.65 -5.01
N PRO A 47 -7.68 -3.43 -6.06
CA PRO A 47 -8.67 -3.83 -7.06
C PRO A 47 -9.84 -4.61 -6.45
N GLY A 48 -11.01 -4.54 -7.10
CA GLY A 48 -12.25 -5.11 -6.58
C GLY A 48 -12.21 -6.60 -6.19
N ALA A 49 -11.37 -7.42 -6.83
CA ALA A 49 -11.20 -8.83 -6.44
C ALA A 49 -10.54 -8.94 -5.06
N ASN A 50 -9.39 -8.29 -4.88
CA ASN A 50 -8.62 -8.30 -3.63
C ASN A 50 -9.37 -7.59 -2.48
N LEU A 51 -10.19 -6.59 -2.81
CA LEU A 51 -11.12 -6.00 -1.85
C LEU A 51 -12.10 -7.02 -1.27
N ARG A 52 -12.71 -7.84 -2.12
CA ARG A 52 -13.66 -8.87 -1.66
C ARG A 52 -12.96 -9.95 -0.84
N LEU A 53 -11.76 -10.34 -1.25
CA LEU A 53 -10.91 -11.31 -0.55
C LEU A 53 -10.61 -10.81 0.87
N LEU A 54 -10.06 -9.61 1.01
CA LEU A 54 -9.75 -8.99 2.32
C LEU A 54 -10.99 -8.80 3.19
N ARG A 55 -12.10 -8.28 2.63
CA ARG A 55 -13.34 -8.10 3.40
C ARG A 55 -13.87 -9.42 3.96
N THR A 56 -13.81 -10.48 3.16
CA THR A 56 -14.28 -11.80 3.57
C THR A 56 -13.41 -12.35 4.70
N ALA A 57 -12.09 -12.27 4.54
CA ALA A 57 -11.14 -12.77 5.53
C ALA A 57 -11.14 -11.97 6.85
N LEU A 58 -11.34 -10.65 6.79
CA LEU A 58 -11.40 -9.80 7.98
C LEU A 58 -12.71 -9.91 8.75
N GLY A 59 -13.79 -10.37 8.12
CA GLY A 59 -15.11 -10.47 8.76
C GLY A 59 -15.52 -9.16 9.45
N ARG A 60 -15.85 -9.23 10.75
CA ARG A 60 -16.28 -8.06 11.54
C ARG A 60 -15.20 -7.00 11.71
N ASP A 61 -13.92 -7.38 11.72
CA ASP A 61 -12.83 -6.40 11.84
C ASP A 61 -12.79 -5.47 10.62
N GLY A 62 -13.30 -5.93 9.46
CA GLY A 62 -13.44 -5.11 8.26
C GLY A 62 -14.34 -3.89 8.44
N GLU A 63 -15.26 -3.87 9.42
CA GLU A 63 -16.10 -2.70 9.70
C GLU A 63 -15.29 -1.49 10.19
N ARG A 64 -14.08 -1.74 10.72
CA ARG A 64 -13.15 -0.73 11.22
C ARG A 64 -12.15 -0.25 10.16
N VAL A 65 -12.19 -0.83 8.96
CA VAL A 65 -11.23 -0.56 7.88
C VAL A 65 -11.89 0.29 6.80
N ARG A 66 -11.19 1.33 6.33
CA ARG A 66 -11.64 2.14 5.20
C ARG A 66 -11.26 1.46 3.88
N PHE A 67 -12.23 0.92 3.18
CA PHE A 67 -12.01 0.28 1.88
C PHE A 67 -12.36 1.22 0.71
N LEU A 68 -11.51 1.25 -0.31
CA LEU A 68 -11.71 1.96 -1.57
C LEU A 68 -11.36 1.05 -2.75
N ASP A 69 -12.15 1.10 -3.83
CA ASP A 69 -11.81 0.37 -5.06
C ASP A 69 -10.76 1.14 -5.85
N MET A 70 -9.58 0.56 -6.01
CA MET A 70 -8.48 1.18 -6.74
C MET A 70 -8.74 1.28 -8.25
N ALA A 71 -9.60 0.45 -8.83
CA ALA A 71 -10.02 0.59 -10.22
C ALA A 71 -10.88 1.85 -10.45
N GLU A 72 -11.55 2.35 -9.41
CA GLU A 72 -12.33 3.59 -9.45
C GLU A 72 -11.55 4.80 -8.95
N ALA A 73 -11.05 4.72 -7.71
CA ALA A 73 -10.31 5.80 -7.06
C ALA A 73 -8.94 6.05 -7.71
N GLY A 74 -8.31 5.00 -8.23
CA GLY A 74 -7.01 5.04 -8.91
C GLY A 74 -7.07 5.06 -10.43
N ARG A 75 -8.25 5.32 -11.02
CA ARG A 75 -8.40 5.47 -12.48
C ARG A 75 -7.46 6.54 -13.05
N ASN A 76 -7.16 7.57 -12.25
CA ASN A 76 -6.08 8.51 -12.53
C ASN A 76 -4.99 8.37 -11.43
N PRO A 77 -3.85 7.70 -11.72
CA PRO A 77 -2.77 7.50 -10.75
C PRO A 77 -2.24 8.79 -10.13
N GLY A 78 -2.16 9.87 -10.90
CA GLY A 78 -1.73 11.19 -10.41
C GLY A 78 -2.64 11.80 -9.33
N ARG A 79 -3.86 11.27 -9.16
CA ARG A 79 -4.78 11.71 -8.10
C ARG A 79 -4.75 10.85 -6.84
N ILE A 80 -4.15 9.66 -6.87
CA ILE A 80 -4.19 8.74 -5.73
C ILE A 80 -3.52 9.34 -4.49
N ILE A 81 -2.35 9.98 -4.63
CA ILE A 81 -1.68 10.65 -3.50
C ILE A 81 -2.61 11.67 -2.84
N PRO A 82 -3.09 12.72 -3.53
CA PRO A 82 -3.89 13.75 -2.87
C PRO A 82 -5.28 13.25 -2.42
N THR A 83 -5.96 12.42 -3.20
CA THR A 83 -7.39 12.10 -2.95
C THR A 83 -7.63 10.79 -2.20
N VAL A 84 -6.62 9.94 -2.07
CA VAL A 84 -6.75 8.66 -1.34
C VAL A 84 -5.78 8.64 -0.16
N LEU A 85 -4.48 8.70 -0.45
CA LEU A 85 -3.45 8.45 0.58
C LEU A 85 -3.34 9.61 1.57
N ARG A 86 -3.16 10.84 1.06
CA ARG A 86 -3.08 12.06 1.88
C ARG A 86 -4.41 12.35 2.55
N ASP A 87 -5.50 12.33 1.80
CA ASP A 87 -6.86 12.52 2.32
C ASP A 87 -7.20 11.56 3.47
N PHE A 88 -6.77 10.29 3.44
CA PHE A 88 -6.93 9.39 4.57
C PHE A 88 -6.00 9.76 5.74
N ALA A 89 -4.70 9.90 5.50
CA ALA A 89 -3.72 10.20 6.55
C ALA A 89 -4.01 11.53 7.28
N ASP A 90 -4.47 12.55 6.56
CA ASP A 90 -4.71 13.89 7.10
C ASP A 90 -5.95 13.95 8.01
N ARG A 91 -6.86 12.97 7.93
CA ARG A 91 -7.97 12.80 8.90
C ARG A 91 -7.51 12.23 10.24
N HIS A 92 -6.26 11.80 10.34
CA HIS A 92 -5.69 11.13 11.52
C HIS A 92 -4.37 11.79 11.97
N PRO A 93 -4.39 13.07 12.37
CA PRO A 93 -3.16 13.85 12.64
C PRO A 93 -2.37 13.40 13.89
N GLY A 94 -2.94 12.54 14.73
CA GLY A 94 -2.42 12.22 16.06
C GLY A 94 -1.70 10.87 16.20
N GLY A 95 -1.53 10.08 15.13
CA GLY A 95 -0.98 8.74 15.25
C GLY A 95 -0.47 8.15 13.94
N ARG A 96 0.13 6.95 14.04
CA ARG A 96 0.56 6.19 12.88
C ARG A 96 -0.66 5.73 12.08
N VAL A 97 -0.57 5.79 10.75
CA VAL A 97 -1.61 5.35 9.82
C VAL A 97 -1.06 4.22 8.94
N ARG A 98 -1.90 3.22 8.65
CA ARG A 98 -1.57 2.09 7.76
C ARG A 98 -2.46 2.09 6.52
N ILE A 99 -1.86 1.90 5.36
CA ILE A 99 -2.57 1.86 4.08
C ILE A 99 -2.07 0.67 3.28
N ILE A 100 -2.97 -0.11 2.70
CA ILE A 100 -2.64 -1.00 1.58
C ILE A 100 -3.05 -0.29 0.29
N GLY A 101 -2.12 -0.14 -0.65
CA GLY A 101 -2.35 0.49 -1.95
C GLY A 101 -1.92 -0.43 -3.08
N GLU A 102 -2.80 -0.79 -4.01
CA GLU A 102 -2.45 -1.67 -5.14
C GLU A 102 -2.83 -1.00 -6.47
N PRO A 103 -2.11 0.08 -6.88
CA PRO A 103 -2.43 0.80 -8.11
C PRO A 103 -1.88 0.12 -9.37
N VAL A 104 -0.89 -0.75 -9.24
CA VAL A 104 -0.37 -1.64 -10.28
C VAL A 104 -1.02 -3.02 -10.11
N TRP A 105 -1.76 -3.46 -11.12
CA TRP A 105 -2.47 -4.75 -11.11
C TRP A 105 -2.70 -5.25 -12.55
N ALA A 106 -2.87 -6.56 -12.70
CA ALA A 106 -3.05 -7.20 -13.99
C ALA A 106 -4.34 -6.73 -14.68
N GLY A 107 -4.22 -6.01 -15.80
CA GLY A 107 -5.35 -5.44 -16.55
C GLY A 107 -5.25 -3.94 -16.81
N ARG A 108 -4.29 -3.24 -16.20
CA ARG A 108 -3.88 -1.90 -16.62
C ARG A 108 -3.35 -1.92 -18.05
N THR A 109 -3.68 -0.90 -18.83
CA THR A 109 -3.08 -0.72 -20.16
C THR A 109 -1.65 -0.17 -20.04
N ALA A 110 -0.84 -0.35 -21.08
CA ALA A 110 0.52 0.20 -21.13
C ALA A 110 0.56 1.74 -20.93
N ALA A 111 -0.48 2.45 -21.39
CA ALA A 111 -0.60 3.90 -21.19
C ALA A 111 -0.90 4.30 -19.73
N GLU A 112 -1.55 3.42 -18.97
CA GLU A 112 -1.89 3.65 -17.56
C GLU A 112 -0.77 3.23 -16.61
N TYR A 113 0.09 2.31 -17.04
CA TYR A 113 1.17 1.76 -16.22
C TYR A 113 2.25 2.80 -15.84
N GLY A 114 2.77 3.56 -16.81
CA GLY A 114 3.81 4.57 -16.55
C GLY A 114 3.43 5.59 -15.46
N PRO A 115 2.20 6.15 -15.48
CA PRO A 115 1.68 6.97 -14.38
C PRO A 115 1.60 6.27 -13.02
N CYS A 116 1.38 4.95 -12.98
CA CYS A 116 1.45 4.19 -11.72
C CYS A 116 2.89 4.14 -11.18
N VAL A 117 3.89 3.85 -12.01
CA VAL A 117 5.30 3.83 -11.57
C VAL A 117 5.73 5.20 -11.04
N GLN A 118 5.34 6.28 -11.72
CA GLN A 118 5.57 7.65 -11.25
C GLN A 118 4.88 7.91 -9.91
N HIS A 119 3.64 7.43 -9.75
CA HIS A 119 2.92 7.51 -8.48
C HIS A 119 3.66 6.80 -7.35
N GLU A 120 4.12 5.57 -7.57
CA GLU A 120 4.88 4.79 -6.58
C GLU A 120 6.16 5.50 -6.15
N ALA A 121 6.94 6.03 -7.10
CA ALA A 121 8.14 6.79 -6.79
C ALA A 121 7.82 8.06 -5.98
N LEU A 122 6.74 8.77 -6.33
CA LEU A 122 6.32 10.00 -5.67
C LEU A 122 5.79 9.78 -4.25
N ILE A 123 5.31 8.58 -3.90
CA ILE A 123 4.87 8.27 -2.53
C ILE A 123 5.99 8.55 -1.51
N ASN A 124 7.23 8.14 -1.81
CA ASN A 124 8.36 8.32 -0.92
C ASN A 124 8.58 9.80 -0.56
N LEU A 125 8.58 10.67 -1.57
CA LEU A 125 8.70 12.12 -1.39
C LEU A 125 7.48 12.72 -0.71
N ALA A 126 6.29 12.23 -1.07
CA ALA A 126 5.03 12.74 -0.56
C ALA A 126 4.77 12.37 0.89
N PHE A 127 5.49 11.42 1.50
CA PHE A 127 5.25 11.01 2.88
C PHE A 127 6.47 11.02 3.79
N THR A 128 7.64 11.44 3.29
CA THR A 128 8.86 11.65 4.10
C THR A 128 8.54 12.38 5.42
N GLY A 129 9.01 11.81 6.54
CA GLY A 129 8.82 12.37 7.89
C GLY A 129 7.43 12.18 8.50
N ARG A 130 6.51 11.48 7.82
CA ARG A 130 5.18 11.17 8.37
C ARG A 130 5.13 9.78 8.97
N ALA A 131 4.41 9.61 10.07
CA ALA A 131 4.12 8.29 10.65
C ALA A 131 3.07 7.55 9.81
N VAL A 132 3.42 7.13 8.59
CA VAL A 132 2.54 6.38 7.70
C VAL A 132 3.29 5.14 7.20
N THR A 133 2.59 4.01 7.12
CA THR A 133 3.09 2.83 6.41
C THR A 133 2.16 2.53 5.26
N ILE A 134 2.70 2.48 4.04
CA ILE A 134 1.95 2.18 2.82
C ILE A 134 2.50 0.88 2.25
N LEU A 135 1.74 -0.21 2.35
CA LEU A 135 2.08 -1.52 1.81
C LEU A 135 1.53 -1.64 0.39
N CYS A 136 2.38 -1.93 -0.59
CA CYS A 136 2.00 -2.08 -1.99
C CYS A 136 2.16 -3.54 -2.46
N PRO A 137 1.07 -4.29 -2.65
CA PRO A 137 1.12 -5.66 -3.17
C PRO A 137 1.43 -5.72 -4.67
N TYR A 138 2.17 -6.75 -5.09
CA TYR A 138 2.49 -7.06 -6.49
C TYR A 138 2.31 -8.56 -6.76
N ASP A 139 1.42 -8.88 -7.71
CA ASP A 139 1.16 -10.25 -8.17
C ASP A 139 2.28 -10.74 -9.09
N THR A 140 3.15 -11.58 -8.57
CA THR A 140 4.30 -12.15 -9.30
C THR A 140 3.89 -13.15 -10.40
N GLY A 141 2.67 -13.68 -10.35
CA GLY A 141 2.14 -14.57 -11.38
C GLY A 141 1.40 -13.81 -12.49
N GLY A 142 0.83 -12.65 -12.17
CA GLY A 142 0.01 -11.83 -13.08
C GLY A 142 0.71 -10.63 -13.70
N LEU A 143 1.80 -10.14 -13.10
CA LEU A 143 2.57 -8.99 -13.61
C LEU A 143 3.78 -9.45 -14.44
N ASP A 144 4.18 -8.61 -15.39
CA ASP A 144 5.40 -8.83 -16.15
C ASP A 144 6.66 -8.51 -15.32
N THR A 145 7.81 -8.96 -15.82
CA THR A 145 9.10 -8.79 -15.14
C THR A 145 9.50 -7.33 -14.98
N ASP A 146 9.06 -6.46 -15.89
CA ASP A 146 9.40 -5.03 -15.85
C ASP A 146 8.61 -4.35 -14.72
N ALA A 147 7.35 -4.71 -14.51
CA ALA A 147 6.55 -4.26 -13.39
C ALA A 147 7.12 -4.66 -12.03
N LEU A 148 7.64 -5.88 -11.92
CA LEU A 148 8.31 -6.33 -10.70
C LEU A 148 9.65 -5.61 -10.49
N ALA A 149 10.42 -5.39 -11.55
CA ALA A 149 11.68 -4.63 -11.49
C ALA A 149 11.44 -3.18 -11.06
N ASP A 150 10.40 -2.53 -11.58
CA ASP A 150 10.04 -1.17 -11.18
C ASP A 150 9.60 -1.10 -9.71
N ALA A 151 8.93 -2.14 -9.20
CA ALA A 151 8.59 -2.21 -7.77
C ALA A 151 9.85 -2.17 -6.88
N TRP A 152 10.92 -2.90 -7.24
CA TRP A 152 12.21 -2.83 -6.54
C TRP A 152 12.85 -1.44 -6.60
N LEU A 153 12.64 -0.70 -7.70
CA LEU A 153 13.20 0.64 -7.87
C LEU A 153 12.44 1.71 -7.08
N THR A 154 11.14 1.52 -6.85
CA THR A 154 10.29 2.51 -6.18
C THR A 154 10.06 2.23 -4.69
N HIS A 155 10.37 1.02 -4.19
CA HIS A 155 10.16 0.63 -2.80
C HIS A 155 11.48 0.42 -2.06
N PRO A 156 11.78 1.23 -1.02
CA PRO A 156 13.00 1.08 -0.22
C PRO A 156 13.08 -0.24 0.55
N VAL A 157 11.94 -0.92 0.73
CA VAL A 157 11.81 -2.20 1.42
C VAL A 157 10.95 -3.11 0.55
N VAL A 158 11.35 -4.36 0.38
CA VAL A 158 10.57 -5.37 -0.31
C VAL A 158 10.42 -6.58 0.60
N ILE A 159 9.20 -7.13 0.63
CA ILE A 159 8.80 -8.28 1.42
C ILE A 159 8.51 -9.42 0.44
N GLU A 160 9.24 -10.52 0.59
CA GLU A 160 9.09 -11.76 -0.17
C GLU A 160 8.95 -12.93 0.82
N ASP A 161 8.12 -13.92 0.50
CA ASP A 161 7.85 -15.08 1.38
C ASP A 161 7.46 -14.70 2.83
N GLY A 162 6.81 -13.53 2.98
CA GLY A 162 6.39 -12.98 4.27
C GLY A 162 7.54 -12.46 5.16
N ARG A 163 8.71 -12.17 4.59
CA ARG A 163 9.91 -11.67 5.30
C ARG A 163 10.51 -10.42 4.68
#